data_AF-A0A1H3FCD1-F1
#
_entry.id   AF-A0A1H3FCD1-F1
#
_cell.length_a   1.000
_cell.length_b   1.000
_cell.length_c   1.000
_cell.angle_alpha   90.00
_cell.angle_beta   90.00
_cell.angle_gamma   90.00
#
_symmetry.space_group_name_H-M   'P 1'
#
loop_
_entity.id
_entity.type
_entity.pdbx_description
1 polymer ?
#
loop_
_entity_poly.entity_id
_entity_poly.type
_entity_poly.pdbx_seq_one_letter_code
_entity_poly.pdbx_strand_id
1 'polypeptide(L)'
;MKKGWDIFMHSVRLVLRNLGPALRVSALLYTVQVAGQVSALYSPIEAAEVPGMAAEPSLLSVILAFAAIVASLWIAVGWHRFVLEEEYPQGWLPRWHGATLLRYLWRSIVVGIVVVLGILVAFIPIMLFLAIAPAVAGIFAFGMIGLGGYLFFRLGVTLPAAAVGHRLSLREGWRATKDADGAIVVLAFIVIGASLVIQAPALVNPDPTSIVNVVYTIVTGWFATIIGVSVLTTLYGHYVQGRPID
;
A
#
# COMPACT_ATOMS: atom_id res chain seq x y z
N MET A 1 -7.42 0.36 20.93
CA MET A 1 -7.88 1.48 20.06
C MET A 1 -6.86 2.62 20.02
N LYS A 2 -6.51 3.27 21.14
CA LYS A 2 -5.51 4.37 21.18
C LYS A 2 -4.21 4.06 20.43
N LYS A 3 -3.61 2.90 20.71
CA LYS A 3 -2.32 2.48 20.11
C LYS A 3 -2.30 2.41 18.57
N GLY A 4 -3.40 2.04 17.91
CA GLY A 4 -3.45 2.01 16.44
C GLY A 4 -3.46 3.41 15.83
N TRP A 5 -4.20 4.34 16.46
CA TRP A 5 -4.18 5.75 16.11
C TRP A 5 -2.80 6.38 16.37
N ASP A 6 -2.16 6.04 17.49
CA ASP A 6 -0.82 6.53 17.83
C ASP A 6 0.22 6.09 16.80
N ILE A 7 0.18 4.83 16.35
CA ILE A 7 1.04 4.32 15.26
C ILE A 7 0.82 5.12 13.98
N PHE A 8 -0.44 5.28 13.57
CA PHE A 8 -0.77 6.05 12.37
C PHE A 8 -0.28 7.49 12.45
N MET A 9 -0.58 8.19 13.54
CA MET A 9 -0.17 9.57 13.75
C MET A 9 1.35 9.71 13.84
N HIS A 10 2.04 8.76 14.46
CA HIS A 10 3.49 8.70 14.45
C HIS A 10 4.03 8.55 13.02
N SER A 11 3.45 7.66 12.20
CA SER A 11 3.82 7.50 10.79
C SER A 11 3.56 8.75 9.95
N VAL A 12 2.44 9.46 10.19
CA VAL A 12 2.17 10.76 9.54
C VAL A 12 3.22 11.79 9.95
N ARG A 13 3.48 11.93 11.26
CA ARG A 13 4.52 12.85 11.77
C ARG A 13 5.91 12.51 11.23
N LEU A 14 6.23 11.24 11.08
CA LEU A 14 7.49 10.79 10.51
C LEU A 14 7.70 11.32 9.09
N VAL A 15 6.66 11.25 8.24
CA VAL A 15 6.70 11.82 6.89
C VAL A 15 6.79 13.34 6.94
N LEU A 16 5.93 14.00 7.72
CA LEU A 16 5.85 15.47 7.77
C LEU A 16 7.11 16.13 8.34
N ARG A 17 7.79 15.50 9.31
CA ARG A 17 9.07 15.98 9.86
C ARG A 17 10.24 15.73 8.91
N ASN A 18 10.08 14.81 7.95
CA ASN A 18 11.11 14.42 6.99
C ASN A 18 10.66 14.62 5.54
N LEU A 19 9.91 15.69 5.24
CA LEU A 19 9.41 15.95 3.89
C LEU A 19 10.52 16.06 2.84
N GLY A 20 11.64 16.71 3.19
CA GLY A 20 12.80 16.82 2.29
C GLY A 20 13.35 15.44 1.90
N PRO A 21 13.74 14.59 2.86
CA PRO A 21 14.13 13.21 2.58
C PRO A 21 13.03 12.39 1.86
N ALA A 22 11.76 12.52 2.27
CA ALA A 22 10.65 11.80 1.65
C ALA A 22 10.53 12.13 0.16
N LEU A 23 10.59 13.40 -0.22
CA LEU A 23 10.57 13.84 -1.61
C LEU A 23 11.81 13.38 -2.38
N ARG A 24 13.00 13.46 -1.78
CA ARG A 24 14.24 12.99 -2.41
C ARG A 24 14.27 11.48 -2.65
N VAL A 25 13.64 10.70 -1.77
CA VAL A 25 13.52 9.24 -1.91
C VAL A 25 12.47 8.86 -2.94
N SER A 26 11.42 9.67 -3.12
CA SER A 26 10.23 9.23 -3.85
C SER A 26 9.78 10.05 -5.04
N ALA A 27 10.03 11.36 -5.11
CA ALA A 27 9.40 12.24 -6.08
C ALA A 27 9.67 11.79 -7.53
N LEU A 28 10.93 11.56 -7.90
CA LEU A 28 11.29 11.14 -9.26
C LEU A 28 10.78 9.72 -9.60
N LEU A 29 10.73 8.83 -8.62
CA LEU A 29 10.17 7.49 -8.82
C LEU A 29 8.64 7.53 -8.91
N TYR A 30 8.01 8.47 -8.18
CA TYR A 30 6.58 8.65 -8.18
C TYR A 30 6.08 9.26 -9.49
N THR A 31 6.87 10.08 -10.18
CA THR A 31 6.48 10.56 -11.53
C THR A 31 6.33 9.43 -12.54
N VAL A 32 7.07 8.33 -12.41
CA VAL A 32 6.88 7.11 -13.23
C VAL A 32 5.51 6.49 -12.97
N GLN A 33 5.07 6.45 -11.71
CA GLN A 33 3.75 5.95 -11.36
C GLN A 33 2.64 6.88 -11.86
N VAL A 34 2.84 8.20 -11.74
CA VAL A 34 1.93 9.21 -12.28
C VAL A 34 1.81 9.08 -13.79
N ALA A 35 2.92 8.87 -14.52
CA ALA A 35 2.90 8.65 -15.96
C ALA A 35 2.06 7.43 -16.33
N GLY A 36 2.15 6.33 -15.58
CA GLY A 36 1.30 5.16 -15.74
C GLY A 36 -0.19 5.45 -15.50
N GLN A 37 -0.51 6.18 -14.42
CA GLN A 37 -1.89 6.56 -14.09
C GLN A 37 -2.51 7.49 -15.13
N VAL A 38 -1.76 8.51 -15.56
CA VAL A 38 -2.17 9.46 -16.61
C VAL A 38 -2.33 8.72 -17.94
N SER A 39 -1.38 7.85 -18.30
CA SER A 39 -1.49 7.04 -19.51
C SER A 39 -2.72 6.13 -19.48
N ALA A 40 -3.07 5.55 -18.34
CA ALA A 40 -4.26 4.71 -18.22
C ALA A 40 -5.56 5.53 -18.31
N LEU A 41 -5.55 6.74 -17.72
CA LEU A 41 -6.71 7.65 -17.73
C LEU A 41 -7.03 8.20 -19.11
N TYR A 42 -6.00 8.53 -19.91
CA TYR A 42 -6.15 9.10 -21.25
C TYR A 42 -5.94 8.08 -22.38
N SER A 43 -5.72 6.81 -22.04
CA SER A 43 -5.76 5.76 -23.05
C SER A 43 -7.14 5.80 -23.67
N PRO A 44 -7.26 5.85 -25.02
CA PRO A 44 -8.54 5.57 -25.62
C PRO A 44 -8.94 4.19 -25.10
N ILE A 45 -10.09 4.13 -24.42
CA ILE A 45 -10.75 2.85 -24.21
C ILE A 45 -11.10 2.44 -25.64
N GLU A 46 -10.24 1.64 -26.27
CA GLU A 46 -10.63 0.91 -27.46
C GLU A 46 -11.85 0.12 -26.99
N ALA A 47 -13.02 0.58 -27.43
CA ALA A 47 -14.26 -0.09 -27.13
C ALA A 47 -14.03 -1.52 -27.54
N ALA A 48 -14.08 -2.42 -26.56
CA ALA A 48 -13.94 -3.82 -26.82
C ALA A 48 -14.87 -4.14 -27.99
N GLU A 49 -14.30 -4.60 -29.12
CA GLU A 49 -15.07 -4.91 -30.32
C GLU A 49 -16.22 -5.88 -29.97
N VAL A 50 -16.04 -6.62 -28.87
CA VAL A 50 -17.03 -7.44 -28.18
C VAL A 50 -17.44 -6.79 -26.85
N PRO A 51 -18.74 -6.48 -26.66
CA PRO A 51 -19.28 -6.07 -25.37
C PRO A 51 -18.91 -7.08 -24.26
N GLY A 52 -18.19 -6.63 -23.24
CA GLY A 52 -17.77 -7.46 -22.10
C GLY A 52 -16.34 -8.00 -22.17
N MET A 53 -15.60 -7.77 -23.25
CA MET A 53 -14.15 -8.03 -23.28
C MET A 53 -13.40 -6.82 -22.70
N ALA A 54 -12.35 -7.05 -21.91
CA ALA A 54 -11.50 -5.95 -21.47
C ALA A 54 -10.62 -5.48 -22.64
N ALA A 55 -10.36 -4.18 -22.73
CA ALA A 55 -9.39 -3.67 -23.70
C ALA A 55 -8.02 -4.30 -23.43
N GLU A 56 -7.35 -4.75 -24.51
CA GLU A 56 -6.00 -5.30 -24.42
C GLU A 56 -5.03 -4.18 -23.97
N PRO A 57 -4.17 -4.42 -22.96
CA PRO A 57 -3.23 -3.42 -22.52
C PRO A 57 -2.18 -3.15 -23.62
N SER A 58 -2.05 -1.88 -24.02
CA SER A 58 -1.01 -1.47 -24.98
C SER A 58 0.40 -1.78 -24.45
N LEU A 59 1.36 -2.02 -25.33
CA LEU A 59 2.76 -2.26 -24.92
C LEU A 59 3.30 -1.15 -24.01
N LEU A 60 2.95 0.11 -24.29
CA LEU A 60 3.32 1.24 -23.44
C LEU A 60 2.74 1.12 -22.03
N SER A 61 1.46 0.75 -21.91
CA SER A 61 0.82 0.56 -20.60
C SER A 61 1.48 -0.56 -19.79
N VAL A 62 1.89 -1.65 -20.43
CA VAL A 62 2.62 -2.77 -19.80
C VAL A 62 4.00 -2.30 -19.31
N ILE A 63 4.74 -1.55 -20.13
CA ILE A 63 6.05 -1.00 -19.76
C ILE A 63 5.90 -0.05 -18.57
N LEU A 64 4.93 0.87 -18.60
CA LEU A 64 4.69 1.81 -17.51
C LEU A 64 4.23 1.12 -16.22
N ALA A 65 3.39 0.09 -16.33
CA ALA A 65 2.97 -0.71 -15.18
C ALA A 65 4.16 -1.44 -14.53
N PHE A 66 5.02 -2.06 -15.34
CA PHE A 66 6.24 -2.69 -14.85
C PHE A 66 7.19 -1.68 -14.21
N ALA A 67 7.41 -0.53 -14.85
CA ALA A 67 8.24 0.55 -14.31
C ALA A 67 7.67 1.11 -13.00
N ALA A 68 6.34 1.24 -12.89
CA ALA A 68 5.65 1.67 -11.68
C ALA A 68 5.84 0.67 -10.52
N ILE A 69 5.80 -0.64 -10.80
CA ILE A 69 6.11 -1.67 -9.80
C ILE A 69 7.55 -1.52 -9.31
N VAL A 70 8.53 -1.43 -10.21
CA VAL A 70 9.94 -1.23 -9.83
C VAL A 70 10.13 0.05 -9.01
N ALA A 71 9.50 1.15 -9.45
CA ALA A 71 9.55 2.43 -8.76
C ALA A 71 8.95 2.35 -7.34
N SER A 72 7.80 1.70 -7.16
CA SER A 72 7.16 1.53 -5.85
C SER A 72 8.02 0.71 -4.88
N LEU A 73 8.65 -0.36 -5.36
CA LEU A 73 9.59 -1.18 -4.57
C LEU A 73 10.80 -0.34 -4.13
N TRP A 74 11.33 0.48 -5.04
CA TRP A 74 12.49 1.33 -4.78
C TRP A 74 12.17 2.46 -3.80
N ILE A 75 10.99 3.06 -3.90
CA ILE A 75 10.48 4.00 -2.89
C ILE A 75 10.37 3.31 -1.53
N ALA A 76 9.71 2.15 -1.47
CA ALA A 76 9.46 1.45 -0.21
C ALA A 76 10.77 1.04 0.48
N VAL A 77 11.68 0.40 -0.25
CA VAL A 77 12.99 -0.01 0.29
C VAL A 77 13.82 1.20 0.69
N GLY A 78 13.88 2.24 -0.15
CA GLY A 78 14.60 3.47 0.16
C GLY A 78 14.08 4.14 1.43
N TRP A 79 12.76 4.22 1.58
CA TRP A 79 12.13 4.82 2.76
C TRP A 79 12.34 3.98 4.03
N HIS A 80 12.16 2.66 3.95
CA HIS A 80 12.43 1.76 5.09
C HIS A 80 13.87 1.90 5.58
N ARG A 81 14.86 1.95 4.68
CA ARG A 81 16.27 2.07 5.03
C ARG A 81 16.62 3.46 5.56
N PHE A 82 16.04 4.52 4.99
CA PHE A 82 16.17 5.87 5.54
C PHE A 82 15.71 5.94 7.01
N VAL A 83 14.54 5.39 7.33
CA VAL A 83 13.98 5.47 8.69
C VAL A 83 14.65 4.50 9.66
N LEU A 84 14.96 3.28 9.23
CA LEU A 84 15.44 2.22 10.12
C LEU A 84 16.96 2.18 10.24
N GLU A 85 17.68 2.46 9.15
CA GLU A 85 19.14 2.38 9.07
C GLU A 85 19.80 3.77 8.92
N GLU A 86 19.01 4.84 9.02
CA GLU A 86 19.48 6.23 8.85
C GLU A 86 20.20 6.47 7.52
N GLU A 87 19.77 5.77 6.47
CA GLU A 87 20.37 5.91 5.14
C GLU A 87 19.84 7.17 4.42
N TYR A 88 20.51 8.31 4.65
CA TYR A 88 20.11 9.60 4.09
C TYR A 88 20.25 9.67 2.55
N PRO A 89 19.26 10.24 1.83
CA PRO A 89 19.32 10.36 0.38
C PRO A 89 20.39 11.37 -0.05
N GLN A 90 21.32 10.91 -0.88
CA GLN A 90 22.40 11.74 -1.46
C GLN A 90 21.95 12.53 -2.71
N GLY A 91 20.77 12.22 -3.25
CA GLY A 91 20.19 12.86 -4.43
C GLY A 91 18.69 12.60 -4.53
N TRP A 92 18.14 12.66 -5.75
CA TRP A 92 16.71 12.44 -6.03
C TRP A 92 16.33 10.98 -6.33
N LEU A 93 17.31 10.08 -6.20
CA LEU A 93 17.12 8.63 -6.29
C LEU A 93 17.74 7.98 -5.05
N PRO A 94 17.02 7.07 -4.37
CA PRO A 94 17.60 6.27 -3.31
C PRO A 94 18.74 5.40 -3.86
N ARG A 95 19.73 5.08 -3.03
CA ARG A 95 20.78 4.13 -3.40
C ARG A 95 20.16 2.79 -3.81
N TRP A 96 20.61 2.25 -4.94
CA TRP A 96 20.11 0.98 -5.45
C TRP A 96 20.64 -0.20 -4.61
N HIS A 97 19.72 -1.00 -4.07
CA HIS A 97 20.04 -2.20 -3.30
C HIS A 97 19.36 -3.43 -3.89
N GLY A 98 19.79 -3.84 -5.09
CA GLY A 98 19.15 -4.92 -5.88
C GLY A 98 18.81 -6.19 -5.10
N ALA A 99 19.71 -6.67 -4.24
CA ALA A 99 19.47 -7.87 -3.43
C ALA A 99 18.38 -7.67 -2.34
N THR A 100 18.26 -6.48 -1.76
CA THR A 100 17.16 -6.16 -0.82
C THR A 100 15.85 -5.90 -1.55
N LEU A 101 15.90 -5.24 -2.71
CA LEU A 101 14.75 -5.02 -3.60
C LEU A 101 14.10 -6.35 -4.01
N LEU A 102 14.91 -7.31 -4.46
CA LEU A 102 14.41 -8.63 -4.86
C LEU A 102 13.84 -9.42 -3.66
N ARG A 103 14.48 -9.33 -2.49
CA ARG A 103 13.95 -9.94 -1.26
C ARG A 103 12.65 -9.31 -0.82
N TYR A 104 12.55 -7.99 -0.92
CA TYR A 104 11.34 -7.23 -0.62
C TYR A 104 10.21 -7.62 -1.58
N LEU A 105 10.48 -7.65 -2.89
CA LEU A 105 9.52 -8.11 -3.91
C LEU A 105 9.03 -9.52 -3.61
N TRP A 106 9.94 -10.48 -3.39
CA TRP A 106 9.56 -11.85 -3.07
C TRP A 106 8.71 -11.92 -1.80
N ARG A 107 9.08 -11.17 -0.75
CA ARG A 107 8.28 -11.13 0.48
C ARG A 107 6.90 -10.51 0.24
N SER A 108 6.79 -9.45 -0.56
CA SER A 108 5.51 -8.86 -0.95
C SER A 108 4.60 -9.85 -1.69
N ILE A 109 5.17 -10.63 -2.62
CA ILE A 109 4.43 -11.68 -3.34
C ILE A 109 3.91 -12.74 -2.36
N VAL A 110 4.79 -13.25 -1.48
CA VAL A 110 4.40 -14.27 -0.50
C VAL A 110 3.33 -13.74 0.48
N VAL A 111 3.49 -12.52 0.99
CA VAL A 111 2.48 -11.88 1.84
C VAL A 111 1.15 -11.72 1.08
N GLY A 112 1.21 -11.23 -0.16
CA GLY A 112 0.03 -11.08 -1.02
C GLY A 112 -0.70 -12.39 -1.24
N ILE A 113 0.02 -13.47 -1.57
CA ILE A 113 -0.56 -14.81 -1.73
C ILE A 113 -1.26 -15.26 -0.45
N VAL A 114 -0.63 -15.13 0.72
CA VAL A 114 -1.24 -15.55 1.99
C VAL A 114 -2.49 -14.72 2.31
N VAL A 115 -2.46 -13.41 2.06
CA VAL A 115 -3.63 -12.53 2.25
C VAL A 115 -4.77 -12.93 1.32
N VAL A 116 -4.48 -13.14 0.02
CA VAL A 116 -5.48 -13.57 -0.97
C VAL A 116 -6.07 -14.92 -0.61
N LEU A 117 -5.25 -15.90 -0.23
CA LEU A 117 -5.74 -17.21 0.22
C LEU A 117 -6.62 -17.07 1.46
N GLY A 118 -6.25 -16.22 2.42
CA GLY A 118 -7.09 -15.94 3.60
C GLY A 118 -8.45 -15.33 3.24
N ILE A 119 -8.47 -14.40 2.30
CA ILE A 119 -9.69 -13.80 1.75
C ILE A 119 -10.54 -14.85 1.03
N LEU A 120 -9.95 -15.66 0.15
CA LEU A 120 -10.67 -16.70 -0.59
C LEU A 120 -11.31 -17.74 0.33
N VAL A 121 -10.59 -18.17 1.37
CA VAL A 121 -11.12 -19.09 2.38
C VAL A 121 -12.30 -18.46 3.13
N ALA A 122 -12.21 -17.19 3.51
CA ALA A 122 -13.31 -16.48 4.16
C ALA A 122 -14.51 -16.25 3.21
N PHE A 123 -14.26 -16.15 1.91
CA PHE A 123 -15.28 -15.90 0.90
C PHE A 123 -16.23 -17.10 0.68
N ILE A 124 -15.76 -18.34 0.86
CA ILE A 124 -16.57 -19.56 0.68
C ILE A 124 -17.87 -19.55 1.53
N PRO A 125 -17.82 -19.42 2.88
CA PRO A 125 -19.03 -19.38 3.68
C PRO A 125 -19.88 -18.12 3.43
N ILE A 126 -19.25 -17.01 3.07
CA ILE A 126 -19.96 -15.76 2.74
C ILE A 126 -20.81 -15.93 1.49
N MET A 127 -20.29 -16.55 0.43
CA MET A 127 -21.05 -16.79 -0.79
C MET A 127 -22.27 -17.67 -0.55
N LEU A 128 -22.14 -18.71 0.29
CA LEU A 128 -23.28 -19.55 0.68
C LEU A 128 -24.33 -18.74 1.44
N PHE A 129 -23.92 -17.85 2.33
CA PHE A 129 -24.83 -16.99 3.08
C PHE A 129 -25.52 -15.95 2.19
N LEU A 130 -24.80 -15.34 1.25
CA LEU A 130 -25.33 -14.33 0.34
C LEU A 130 -26.38 -14.88 -0.64
N ALA A 131 -26.37 -16.19 -0.91
CA ALA A 131 -27.43 -16.83 -1.69
C ALA A 131 -28.81 -16.76 -1.00
N ILE A 132 -28.83 -16.64 0.33
CA ILE A 132 -30.06 -16.57 1.14
C ILE A 132 -30.37 -15.13 1.58
N ALA A 133 -29.33 -14.32 1.80
CA ALA A 133 -29.46 -12.94 2.26
C ALA A 133 -28.61 -11.96 1.40
N PRO A 134 -29.01 -11.69 0.14
CA PRO A 134 -28.23 -10.83 -0.75
C PRO A 134 -28.13 -9.38 -0.26
N ALA A 135 -29.10 -8.91 0.53
CA ALA A 135 -29.16 -7.54 1.03
C ALA A 135 -27.96 -7.13 1.90
N VAL A 136 -27.20 -8.09 2.46
CA VAL A 136 -26.02 -7.79 3.31
C VAL A 136 -24.69 -7.87 2.55
N ALA A 137 -24.70 -8.01 1.22
CA ALA A 137 -23.49 -8.10 0.40
C ALA A 137 -22.49 -6.96 0.66
N GLY A 138 -22.98 -5.73 0.82
CA GLY A 138 -22.13 -4.57 1.11
C GLY A 138 -21.37 -4.69 2.45
N ILE A 139 -22.00 -5.25 3.48
CA ILE A 139 -21.38 -5.47 4.80
C ILE A 139 -20.23 -6.48 4.68
N PHE A 140 -20.45 -7.57 3.94
CA PHE A 140 -19.41 -8.58 3.72
C PHE A 140 -18.26 -8.07 2.84
N ALA A 141 -18.56 -7.29 1.80
CA ALA A 141 -17.54 -6.65 0.98
C ALA A 141 -16.63 -5.75 1.83
N PHE A 142 -17.24 -4.92 2.69
CA PHE A 142 -16.53 -4.08 3.64
C PHE A 142 -15.70 -4.91 4.64
N GLY A 143 -16.29 -5.97 5.21
CA GLY A 143 -15.59 -6.90 6.10
C GLY A 143 -14.39 -7.57 5.44
N MET A 144 -14.47 -7.88 4.15
CA MET A 144 -13.38 -8.51 3.39
C MET A 144 -12.20 -7.56 3.18
N ILE A 145 -12.47 -6.28 2.92
CA ILE A 145 -11.42 -5.25 2.87
C ILE A 145 -10.74 -5.13 4.25
N GLY A 146 -11.53 -5.12 5.32
CA GLY A 146 -11.02 -5.12 6.69
C GLY A 146 -10.15 -6.34 7.00
N LEU A 147 -10.58 -7.54 6.60
CA LEU A 147 -9.80 -8.78 6.74
C LEU A 147 -8.49 -8.70 5.95
N GLY A 148 -8.53 -8.24 4.71
CA GLY A 148 -7.35 -8.04 3.88
C GLY A 148 -6.34 -7.10 4.53
N GLY A 149 -6.79 -5.92 4.99
CA GLY A 149 -5.95 -4.96 5.71
C GLY A 149 -5.38 -5.53 7.00
N TYR A 150 -6.18 -6.28 7.76
CA TYR A 150 -5.76 -6.94 8.99
C TYR A 150 -4.64 -7.95 8.74
N LEU A 151 -4.82 -8.88 7.79
CA LEU A 151 -3.80 -9.87 7.42
C LEU A 151 -2.55 -9.19 6.85
N PHE A 152 -2.74 -8.17 6.01
CA PHE A 152 -1.65 -7.40 5.41
C PHE A 152 -0.77 -6.74 6.47
N PHE A 153 -1.33 -5.98 7.42
CA PHE A 153 -0.52 -5.32 8.45
C PHE A 153 0.14 -6.31 9.40
N ARG A 154 -0.52 -7.44 9.68
CA ARG A 154 0.02 -8.47 10.57
C ARG A 154 1.23 -9.20 9.98
N LEU A 155 1.20 -9.48 8.68
CA LEU A 155 2.29 -10.14 7.97
C LEU A 155 3.29 -9.14 7.36
N GLY A 156 2.84 -7.90 7.12
CA GLY A 156 3.57 -6.84 6.43
C GLY A 156 4.78 -6.33 7.18
N VAL A 157 4.89 -6.57 8.50
CA VAL A 157 6.13 -6.30 9.27
C VAL A 157 7.35 -7.06 8.75
N THR A 158 7.15 -8.11 7.95
CA THR A 158 8.24 -8.82 7.27
C THR A 158 8.81 -8.05 6.06
N LEU A 159 8.09 -7.04 5.54
CA LEU A 159 8.52 -6.22 4.41
C LEU A 159 9.64 -5.24 4.80
N PRO A 160 9.49 -4.41 5.87
CA PRO A 160 10.61 -3.58 6.34
C PRO A 160 11.83 -4.42 6.73
N ALA A 161 11.62 -5.60 7.34
CA ALA A 161 12.71 -6.54 7.65
C ALA A 161 13.52 -6.90 6.39
N ALA A 162 12.82 -7.26 5.30
CA ALA A 162 13.46 -7.58 4.02
C ALA A 162 14.20 -6.37 3.41
N ALA A 163 13.64 -5.16 3.53
CA ALA A 163 14.27 -3.93 3.05
C ALA A 163 15.58 -3.59 3.77
N VAL A 164 15.66 -3.83 5.07
CA VAL A 164 16.90 -3.63 5.86
C VAL A 164 17.83 -4.84 5.84
N GLY A 165 17.47 -5.91 5.10
CA GLY A 165 18.29 -7.10 4.94
C GLY A 165 18.19 -8.12 6.09
N HIS A 166 17.30 -7.89 7.05
CA HIS A 166 17.01 -8.80 8.15
C HIS A 166 16.03 -9.90 7.72
N ARG A 167 16.24 -11.13 8.21
CA ARG A 167 15.40 -12.29 7.87
C ARG A 167 14.34 -12.48 8.96
N LEU A 168 13.09 -12.11 8.67
CA LEU A 168 11.94 -12.34 9.55
C LEU A 168 10.90 -13.19 8.82
N SER A 169 10.65 -14.42 9.26
CA SER A 169 9.63 -15.31 8.69
C SER A 169 8.20 -14.80 8.95
N LEU A 170 7.21 -15.28 8.18
CA LEU A 170 5.81 -14.92 8.39
C LEU A 170 5.30 -15.31 9.78
N ARG A 171 5.73 -16.48 10.29
CA ARG A 171 5.37 -16.97 11.61
C ARG A 171 5.95 -16.08 12.71
N GLU A 172 7.19 -15.63 12.55
CA GLU A 172 7.81 -14.68 13.48
C GLU A 172 7.13 -13.32 13.41
N GLY A 173 6.83 -12.80 12.21
CA GLY A 173 6.08 -11.56 12.04
C GLY A 173 4.71 -11.58 12.72
N TRP A 174 3.96 -12.68 12.56
CA TRP A 174 2.68 -12.89 13.23
C TRP A 174 2.81 -12.93 14.76
N ARG A 175 3.85 -13.61 15.26
CA ARG A 175 4.12 -13.72 16.70
C ARG A 175 4.57 -12.39 17.29
N ALA A 176 5.38 -11.62 16.59
CA ALA A 176 5.85 -10.29 17.02
C ALA A 176 4.68 -9.30 17.15
N THR A 177 3.65 -9.45 16.30
CA THR A 177 2.45 -8.61 16.31
C THR A 177 1.27 -9.24 17.06
N LYS A 178 1.49 -10.27 17.89
CA LYS A 178 0.39 -11.02 18.53
C LYS A 178 -0.48 -10.17 19.46
N ASP A 179 0.12 -9.20 20.14
CA ASP A 179 -0.57 -8.31 21.08
C ASP A 179 -1.02 -7.00 20.40
N ALA A 180 -0.96 -6.95 19.06
CA ALA A 180 -1.26 -5.77 18.26
C ALA A 180 -2.66 -5.78 17.61
N ASP A 181 -3.51 -6.78 17.89
CA ASP A 181 -4.80 -6.97 17.21
C ASP A 181 -5.65 -5.69 17.18
N GLY A 182 -5.86 -5.06 18.34
CA GLY A 182 -6.64 -3.83 18.44
C GLY A 182 -6.00 -2.62 17.77
N ALA A 183 -4.68 -2.62 17.54
CA ALA A 183 -3.99 -1.58 16.78
C ALA A 183 -4.13 -1.82 15.26
N ILE A 184 -3.93 -3.07 14.83
CA ILE A 184 -4.02 -3.48 13.43
C ILE A 184 -5.45 -3.29 12.88
N VAL A 185 -6.47 -3.62 13.68
CA VAL A 185 -7.87 -3.37 13.28
C VAL A 185 -8.12 -1.88 13.03
N VAL A 186 -7.64 -1.01 13.90
CA VAL A 186 -7.73 0.45 13.71
C VAL A 186 -6.99 0.89 12.44
N LEU A 187 -5.79 0.37 12.19
CA LEU A 187 -5.05 0.67 10.96
C LEU A 187 -5.79 0.19 9.71
N ALA A 188 -6.43 -0.98 9.74
CA ALA A 188 -7.25 -1.47 8.63
C ALA A 188 -8.44 -0.53 8.35
N PHE A 189 -9.13 -0.03 9.38
CA PHE A 189 -10.17 0.98 9.22
C PHE A 189 -9.63 2.32 8.69
N ILE A 190 -8.44 2.73 9.11
CA ILE A 190 -7.80 3.95 8.59
C ILE A 190 -7.49 3.82 7.10
N VAL A 191 -7.04 2.64 6.62
CA VAL A 191 -6.83 2.40 5.18
C VAL A 191 -8.14 2.53 4.40
N ILE A 192 -9.24 2.02 4.94
CA ILE A 192 -10.56 2.19 4.32
C ILE A 192 -10.96 3.67 4.30
N GLY A 193 -10.79 4.39 5.42
CA GLY A 193 -11.05 5.83 5.47
C GLY A 193 -10.20 6.62 4.47
N ALA A 194 -8.91 6.28 4.36
CA ALA A 194 -8.00 6.92 3.42
C ALA A 194 -8.40 6.66 1.96
N SER A 195 -8.89 5.46 1.62
CA SER A 195 -9.37 5.16 0.26
C SER A 195 -10.64 5.95 -0.09
N LEU A 196 -11.51 6.22 0.88
CA LEU A 196 -12.67 7.09 0.70
C LEU A 196 -12.24 8.55 0.49
N VAL A 197 -11.23 9.03 1.22
CA VAL A 197 -10.68 10.38 1.04
C VAL A 197 -10.07 10.54 -0.36
N ILE A 198 -9.29 9.57 -0.83
CA ILE A 198 -8.71 9.61 -2.19
C ILE A 198 -9.81 9.70 -3.26
N GLN A 199 -10.94 9.03 -3.04
CA GLN A 199 -12.09 9.03 -3.96
C GLN A 199 -13.04 10.22 -3.79
N ALA A 200 -12.84 11.07 -2.78
CA ALA A 200 -13.75 12.16 -2.46
C ALA A 200 -14.03 13.13 -3.63
N PRO A 201 -13.06 13.53 -4.48
CA PRO A 201 -13.34 14.42 -5.60
C PRO A 201 -14.33 13.84 -6.62
N ALA A 202 -14.32 12.53 -6.82
CA ALA A 202 -15.23 11.85 -7.75
C ALA A 202 -16.70 11.95 -7.31
N LEU A 203 -16.95 12.22 -6.03
CA LEU A 203 -18.31 12.44 -5.49
C LEU A 203 -18.88 13.82 -5.86
N VAL A 204 -18.00 14.80 -6.10
CA VAL A 204 -18.38 16.19 -6.42
C VAL A 204 -18.28 16.46 -7.91
N ASN A 205 -17.25 15.93 -8.56
CA ASN A 205 -17.04 16.03 -9.99
C ASN A 205 -16.85 14.62 -10.58
N PRO A 206 -17.85 14.10 -11.33
CA PRO A 206 -17.78 12.76 -11.89
C PRO A 206 -16.82 12.66 -13.09
N ASP A 207 -16.32 13.77 -13.65
CA ASP A 207 -15.34 13.74 -14.74
C ASP A 207 -13.95 13.32 -14.21
N PRO A 208 -13.48 12.09 -14.49
CA PRO A 208 -12.20 11.61 -13.98
C PRO A 208 -11.01 12.33 -14.64
N THR A 209 -11.22 12.98 -15.79
CA THR A 209 -10.17 13.70 -16.55
C THR A 209 -10.01 15.16 -16.12
N SER A 210 -10.89 15.64 -15.23
CA SER A 210 -10.78 16.97 -14.66
C SER A 210 -9.42 17.19 -14.01
N ILE A 211 -8.76 18.30 -14.35
CA ILE A 211 -7.44 18.64 -13.80
C ILE A 211 -7.43 18.66 -12.26
N VAL A 212 -8.54 19.06 -11.63
CA VAL A 212 -8.69 19.07 -10.18
C VAL A 212 -8.67 17.65 -9.62
N ASN A 213 -9.40 16.72 -10.23
CA ASN A 213 -9.46 15.32 -9.83
C ASN A 213 -8.09 14.64 -10.02
N VAL A 214 -7.42 14.89 -11.14
CA VAL A 214 -6.08 14.35 -11.43
C VAL A 214 -5.06 14.85 -10.42
N VAL A 215 -4.95 16.17 -10.21
CA VAL A 215 -4.00 16.75 -9.25
C VAL A 215 -4.27 16.26 -7.83
N TYR A 216 -5.53 16.22 -7.41
CA TYR A 216 -5.90 15.71 -6.09
C TYR A 216 -5.46 14.25 -5.91
N THR A 217 -5.75 13.39 -6.89
CA THR A 217 -5.41 11.96 -6.82
C THR A 217 -3.91 11.75 -6.78
N ILE A 218 -3.13 12.52 -7.55
CA ILE A 218 -1.66 12.46 -7.54
C ILE A 218 -1.11 12.86 -6.16
N VAL A 219 -1.58 13.98 -5.61
CA VAL A 219 -1.06 14.50 -4.33
C VAL A 219 -1.45 13.58 -3.18
N THR A 220 -2.74 13.20 -3.08
CA THR A 220 -3.21 12.31 -2.02
C THR A 220 -2.64 10.90 -2.18
N GLY A 221 -2.46 10.41 -3.40
CA GLY A 221 -1.82 9.14 -3.70
C GLY A 221 -0.35 9.10 -3.26
N TRP A 222 0.39 10.20 -3.41
CA TRP A 222 1.76 10.30 -2.93
C TRP A 222 1.81 10.17 -1.40
N PHE A 223 0.96 10.93 -0.70
CA PHE A 223 0.84 10.83 0.75
C PHE A 223 0.42 9.43 1.20
N ALA A 224 -0.58 8.84 0.56
CA ALA A 224 -1.04 7.48 0.86
C ALA A 224 0.09 6.45 0.69
N THR A 225 0.91 6.60 -0.34
CA THR A 225 2.07 5.74 -0.58
C THR A 225 3.08 5.85 0.54
N ILE A 226 3.57 7.05 0.84
CA ILE A 226 4.67 7.23 1.80
C ILE A 226 4.21 7.02 3.25
N ILE A 227 2.96 7.38 3.58
CA ILE A 227 2.37 7.10 4.90
C ILE A 227 2.10 5.61 5.05
N GLY A 228 1.59 4.92 4.02
CA GLY A 228 1.36 3.48 4.05
C GLY A 228 2.65 2.70 4.31
N VAL A 229 3.73 3.05 3.60
CA VAL A 229 5.07 2.47 3.85
C VAL A 229 5.55 2.83 5.27
N SER A 230 5.32 4.07 5.73
CA SER A 230 5.67 4.49 7.09
C SER A 230 4.95 3.70 8.18
N VAL A 231 3.68 3.35 8.00
CA VAL A 231 2.93 2.51 8.95
C VAL A 231 3.58 1.14 9.10
N LEU A 232 3.99 0.51 8.00
CA LEU A 232 4.74 -0.75 8.05
C LEU A 232 6.08 -0.59 8.77
N THR A 233 6.82 0.49 8.46
CA THR A 233 8.08 0.81 9.14
C THR A 233 7.89 0.98 10.64
N THR A 234 6.86 1.72 11.06
CA THR A 234 6.55 1.96 12.48
C THR A 234 6.10 0.68 13.18
N LEU A 235 5.27 -0.14 12.53
CA LEU A 235 4.87 -1.45 13.07
C LEU A 235 6.10 -2.35 13.29
N TYR A 236 6.99 -2.44 12.31
CA TYR A 236 8.23 -3.21 12.43
C TYR A 236 9.16 -2.64 13.50
N GLY A 237 9.41 -1.33 13.47
CA GLY A 237 10.25 -0.65 14.45
C GLY A 237 9.74 -0.88 15.88
N HIS A 238 8.43 -0.76 16.11
CA HIS A 238 7.85 -0.91 17.42
C HIS A 238 7.76 -2.37 17.89
N TYR A 239 7.15 -3.26 17.10
CA TYR A 239 6.85 -4.63 17.53
C TYR A 239 7.99 -5.62 17.30
N VAL A 240 8.94 -5.33 16.41
CA VAL A 240 10.09 -6.22 16.13
C VAL A 240 11.38 -5.65 16.71
N GLN A 241 11.63 -4.34 16.59
CA GLN A 241 12.85 -3.71 17.11
C GLN A 241 12.68 -3.06 18.49
N GLY A 242 11.46 -3.01 19.05
CA GLY A 242 11.21 -2.41 20.36
C GLY A 242 11.34 -0.88 20.41
N ARG A 243 11.31 -0.19 19.27
CA ARG A 243 11.41 1.27 19.20
C ARG A 243 10.17 1.94 19.82
N PRO A 244 10.33 3.05 20.57
CA PRO A 244 9.21 3.81 21.11
C PRO A 244 8.43 4.53 19.98
N ILE A 245 7.17 4.83 20.24
CA ILE A 245 6.25 5.53 19.32
C ILE A 245 5.62 6.72 20.06
N ASP A 246 6.47 7.70 20.37
CA ASP A 246 6.07 8.91 21.10
C ASP A 246 5.51 9.99 20.14
#